data_AF-A0A1C3XDN0-F1
#
_entry.id   AF-A0A1C3XDN0-F1
#
_cell.length_a   1.000
_cell.length_b   1.000
_cell.length_c   1.000
_cell.angle_alpha   90.00
_cell.angle_beta   90.00
_cell.angle_gamma   90.00
#
_symmetry.space_group_name_H-M   'P 1'
#
loop_
_entity.id
_entity.type
_entity.pdbx_description
1 polymer ?
#
loop_
_entity_poly.entity_id
_entity_poly.type
_entity_poly.pdbx_seq_one_letter_code
_entity_poly.pdbx_strand_id
1 'polypeptide(L)'
;MPPVRKPQPVDHSILNEMLAIRLQQLEVENGGMEAFLPKTGLARGTYYTILRGIGNPTLRTMEKIASSLNMTVFELLGFEVSDAKRALQKNGVDYDELASAIAKKNRADRAVARQSRSKKLPI
;
A
#
# COMPACT_ATOMS: atom_id res chain seq x y z
N MET A 1 34.96 -10.07 -18.78
CA MET A 1 34.22 -10.30 -17.52
C MET A 1 33.23 -9.16 -17.32
N PRO A 2 31.93 -9.40 -17.13
CA PRO A 2 31.03 -8.34 -16.69
C PRO A 2 31.44 -7.91 -15.28
N PRO A 3 31.31 -6.62 -14.93
CA PRO A 3 31.72 -6.15 -13.62
C PRO A 3 30.85 -6.81 -12.55
N VAL A 4 31.50 -7.48 -11.59
CA VAL A 4 30.87 -8.01 -10.39
C VAL A 4 30.29 -6.82 -9.62
N ARG A 5 28.97 -6.64 -9.67
CA ARG A 5 28.28 -5.63 -8.86
C ARG A 5 28.56 -5.96 -7.40
N LYS A 6 29.31 -5.10 -6.71
CA LYS A 6 29.48 -5.20 -5.26
C LYS A 6 28.08 -5.20 -4.63
N PRO A 7 27.77 -6.13 -3.71
CA PRO A 7 26.51 -6.08 -2.99
C PRO A 7 26.41 -4.73 -2.29
N GLN A 8 25.40 -3.95 -2.65
CA GLN A 8 25.09 -2.71 -1.94
C GLN A 8 24.80 -3.08 -0.47
N PRO A 9 25.25 -2.30 0.51
CA PRO A 9 24.77 -2.44 1.89
C PRO A 9 23.26 -2.47 1.85
N VAL A 10 22.65 -3.48 2.48
CA VAL A 10 21.20 -3.50 2.60
C VAL A 10 20.87 -2.41 3.62
N ASP A 11 20.46 -1.25 3.14
CA ASP A 11 20.01 -0.16 4.01
C ASP A 11 18.63 -0.53 4.58
N HIS A 12 18.64 -1.20 5.73
CA HIS A 12 17.44 -1.51 6.50
C HIS A 12 16.84 -0.22 7.05
N SER A 13 15.63 0.13 6.62
CA SER A 13 14.88 1.25 7.16
C SER A 13 13.84 0.77 8.17
N ILE A 14 13.58 1.57 9.22
CA ILE A 14 12.56 1.25 10.23
C ILE A 14 11.22 0.92 9.56
N LEU A 15 10.82 1.67 8.53
CA LEU A 15 9.55 1.44 7.84
C LEU A 15 9.53 0.09 7.11
N ASN A 16 10.64 -0.32 6.49
CA ASN A 16 10.73 -1.62 5.84
C ASN A 16 10.63 -2.75 6.85
N GLU A 17 11.33 -2.63 7.98
CA GLU A 17 11.26 -3.63 9.05
C GLU A 17 9.86 -3.72 9.67
N MET A 18 9.21 -2.57 9.90
CA MET A 18 7.82 -2.53 10.36
C MET A 18 6.89 -3.26 9.39
N LEU A 19 7.00 -2.98 8.10
CA LEU A 19 6.20 -3.64 7.08
C LEU A 19 6.50 -5.14 7.02
N ALA A 20 7.76 -5.55 7.10
CA ALA A 20 8.18 -6.95 7.10
C ALA A 20 7.54 -7.72 8.27
N ILE A 21 7.66 -7.18 9.49
CA ILE A 21 7.08 -7.78 10.70
C ILE A 21 5.55 -7.87 10.58
N ARG A 22 4.88 -6.80 10.14
CA ARG A 22 3.43 -6.78 9.97
C ARG A 22 2.95 -7.77 8.92
N LEU A 23 3.65 -7.89 7.79
CA LEU A 23 3.32 -8.88 6.76
C LEU A 23 3.48 -10.32 7.26
N GLN A 24 4.49 -10.59 8.09
CA GLN A 24 4.68 -11.91 8.68
C GLN A 24 3.55 -12.25 9.69
N GLN A 25 3.13 -11.29 10.51
CA GLN A 25 2.00 -11.46 11.43
C GLN A 25 0.70 -11.75 10.66
N LEU A 26 0.41 -10.93 9.64
CA LEU A 26 -0.77 -11.11 8.79
C LEU A 26 -0.72 -12.44 8.02
N GLU A 27 0.46 -12.90 7.59
CA GLU A 27 0.63 -14.22 6.98
C GLU A 27 0.17 -15.33 7.94
N VAL A 28 0.66 -15.30 9.18
CA VAL A 28 0.29 -16.28 10.22
C VAL A 28 -1.20 -16.25 10.51
N GLU A 29 -1.78 -15.06 10.69
CA GLU A 29 -3.23 -14.87 10.93
C GLU A 29 -4.10 -15.39 9.77
N ASN A 30 -3.56 -15.39 8.54
CA ASN A 30 -4.27 -15.83 7.34
C ASN A 30 -4.07 -17.30 6.98
N GLY A 31 -3.39 -18.09 7.84
CA GLY A 31 -3.17 -19.51 7.61
C GLY A 31 -1.90 -19.84 6.80
N GLY A 32 -0.91 -18.95 6.81
CA GLY A 32 0.39 -19.13 6.19
C GLY A 32 0.49 -18.63 4.74
N MET A 33 1.72 -18.66 4.20
CA MET A 33 2.10 -18.06 2.92
C MET A 33 1.19 -18.43 1.75
N GLU A 34 0.86 -19.72 1.60
CA GLU A 34 0.08 -20.21 0.47
C GLU A 34 -1.35 -19.64 0.44
N ALA A 35 -1.94 -19.36 1.61
CA ALA A 35 -3.24 -18.72 1.73
C ALA A 35 -3.15 -17.18 1.65
N PHE A 36 -2.02 -16.61 2.08
CA PHE A 36 -1.84 -15.17 2.17
C PHE A 36 -1.44 -14.51 0.83
N LEU A 37 -0.47 -15.09 0.10
CA LEU A 37 0.04 -14.50 -1.14
C LEU A 37 -1.02 -14.27 -2.22
N PRO A 38 -1.96 -15.22 -2.48
CA PRO A 38 -3.00 -15.01 -3.48
C PRO A 38 -3.92 -13.83 -3.14
N LYS A 39 -4.16 -13.57 -1.85
CA LYS A 39 -4.97 -12.43 -1.40
C LYS A 39 -4.26 -11.11 -1.70
N THR A 40 -2.96 -11.03 -1.38
CA THR A 40 -2.19 -9.78 -1.52
C THR A 40 -1.86 -9.41 -2.98
N GLY A 41 -1.89 -10.39 -3.88
CA GLY A 41 -1.46 -10.21 -5.27
C GLY A 41 0.02 -9.85 -5.40
N LEU A 42 0.83 -10.23 -4.40
CA LEU A 42 2.28 -10.13 -4.40
C LEU A 42 2.89 -11.36 -5.08
N ALA A 43 3.91 -11.13 -5.92
CA ALA A 43 4.76 -12.22 -6.38
C ALA A 43 5.60 -12.74 -5.20
N ARG A 44 5.80 -14.06 -5.12
CA ARG A 44 6.57 -14.71 -4.04
C ARG A 44 7.97 -14.10 -3.85
N GLY A 45 8.65 -13.74 -4.94
CA GLY A 45 9.95 -13.06 -4.87
C GLY A 45 9.89 -11.66 -4.24
N THR A 46 8.87 -10.86 -4.61
CA THR A 46 8.63 -9.54 -4.00
C THR A 46 8.32 -9.67 -2.52
N TYR A 47 7.51 -10.67 -2.15
CA TYR A 47 7.19 -10.95 -0.76
C TYR A 47 8.44 -11.24 0.08
N TYR A 48 9.31 -12.16 -0.37
CA TYR A 48 10.56 -12.45 0.34
C TYR A 48 11.53 -11.27 0.40
N THR A 49 11.52 -10.41 -0.63
CA THR A 49 12.33 -9.19 -0.64
C THR A 49 11.88 -8.26 0.48
N ILE A 50 10.57 -8.05 0.61
CA ILE A 50 9.98 -7.23 1.69
C ILE A 50 10.25 -7.86 3.07
N LEU A 51 10.07 -9.18 3.23
CA LEU A 51 10.30 -9.86 4.52
C LEU A 51 11.75 -9.75 5.02
N ARG A 52 12.72 -9.59 4.12
CA ARG A 52 14.12 -9.39 4.50
C ARG A 52 14.44 -7.93 4.83
N GLY A 53 13.43 -7.04 4.85
CA GLY A 53 13.62 -5.59 4.96
C GLY A 53 14.31 -4.99 3.73
N ILE A 54 14.48 -5.77 2.66
CA ILE A 54 15.22 -5.39 1.46
C ILE A 54 14.27 -4.66 0.50
N GLY A 55 14.72 -3.51 -0.01
CA GLY A 55 14.00 -2.76 -1.04
C GLY A 55 13.12 -1.65 -0.47
N ASN A 56 12.44 -0.94 -1.36
CA ASN A 56 11.62 0.22 -1.02
C ASN A 56 10.24 0.04 -1.68
N PRO A 57 9.29 -0.66 -1.03
CA PRO A 57 7.97 -0.84 -1.59
C PRO A 57 7.32 0.53 -1.79
N THR A 58 6.84 0.78 -3.01
CA THR A 58 6.19 2.05 -3.32
C THR A 58 4.90 2.20 -2.51
N LEU A 59 4.45 3.45 -2.29
CA LEU A 59 3.15 3.71 -1.67
C LEU A 59 2.01 2.96 -2.37
N ARG A 60 2.05 2.89 -3.71
CA ARG A 60 1.09 2.12 -4.51
C ARG A 60 1.11 0.62 -4.19
N THR A 61 2.29 0.06 -3.94
CA THR A 61 2.43 -1.34 -3.53
C THR A 61 1.79 -1.55 -2.15
N MET A 62 2.06 -0.66 -1.19
CA MET A 62 1.47 -0.73 0.15
C MET A 62 -0.05 -0.58 0.10
N GLU A 63 -0.57 0.37 -0.68
CA GLU A 63 -2.01 0.56 -0.90
C GLU A 63 -2.67 -0.67 -1.50
N LYS A 64 -2.02 -1.33 -2.47
CA LYS A 64 -2.54 -2.56 -3.10
C LYS A 64 -2.64 -3.69 -2.09
N ILE A 65 -1.59 -3.91 -1.29
CA ILE A 65 -1.59 -4.91 -0.22
C ILE A 65 -2.70 -4.61 0.78
N ALA A 66 -2.74 -3.37 1.29
CA ALA A 66 -3.74 -2.97 2.29
C ALA A 66 -5.17 -3.15 1.76
N SER A 67 -5.46 -2.66 0.56
CA SER A 67 -6.79 -2.77 -0.06
C SER A 67 -7.21 -4.23 -0.26
N SER A 68 -6.28 -5.11 -0.63
CA SER A 68 -6.57 -6.53 -0.82
C SER A 68 -6.90 -7.28 0.48
N LEU A 69 -6.43 -6.74 1.61
CA LEU A 69 -6.73 -7.23 2.95
C LEU A 69 -7.86 -6.45 3.63
N ASN A 70 -8.57 -5.59 2.88
CA ASN A 70 -9.63 -4.70 3.36
C ASN A 70 -9.21 -3.80 4.53
N MET A 71 -7.98 -3.27 4.47
CA MET A 71 -7.41 -2.38 5.47
C MET A 71 -6.82 -1.12 4.82
N THR A 72 -6.61 -0.09 5.62
CA THR A 72 -5.85 1.10 5.26
C THR A 72 -4.34 0.83 5.37
N VAL A 73 -3.52 1.69 4.75
CA VAL A 73 -2.06 1.60 4.88
C VAL A 73 -1.61 1.82 6.34
N PHE A 74 -2.34 2.62 7.11
CA PHE A 74 -2.06 2.79 8.54
C PHE A 74 -2.26 1.50 9.32
N GLU A 75 -3.37 0.80 9.10
CA GLU A 75 -3.67 -0.49 9.74
C GLU A 75 -2.70 -1.59 9.28
N LEU A 76 -2.30 -1.57 8.00
CA LEU A 76 -1.24 -2.45 7.49
C LEU A 76 0.06 -2.26 8.28
N LEU A 77 0.43 -1.02 8.58
CA LEU A 77 1.59 -0.68 9.41
C LEU A 77 1.38 -0.88 10.92
N GLY A 78 0.18 -1.28 11.34
CA GLY A 78 -0.16 -1.55 12.74
C GLY A 78 -0.65 -0.35 13.54
N PHE A 79 -1.01 0.75 12.87
CA PHE A 79 -1.62 1.92 13.52
C PHE A 79 -3.14 1.85 13.48
N GLU A 80 -3.78 2.35 14.54
CA GLU A 80 -5.19 2.70 14.44
C GLU A 80 -5.37 3.98 13.61
N VAL A 81 -6.42 4.01 12.78
CA VAL A 81 -6.74 5.20 11.97
C VAL A 81 -7.04 6.41 12.86
N SER A 82 -7.66 6.20 14.03
CA SER A 82 -7.93 7.22 15.05
C SER A 82 -6.66 7.94 15.51
N ASP A 83 -5.58 7.19 15.74
CA ASP A 83 -4.30 7.74 16.16
C ASP A 83 -3.61 8.50 15.03
N ALA A 84 -3.66 7.97 13.80
CA ALA A 84 -3.17 8.67 12.63
C ALA A 84 -3.90 10.01 12.44
N LYS A 85 -5.24 10.01 12.55
CA LYS A 85 -6.05 11.25 12.49
C LYS A 85 -5.65 12.25 13.57
N ARG A 86 -5.49 11.80 14.81
CA ARG A 86 -5.08 12.67 15.94
C ARG A 86 -3.70 13.27 15.70
N ALA A 87 -2.75 12.47 15.24
CA ALA A 87 -1.40 12.93 14.93
C ALA A 87 -1.37 13.92 13.77
N LEU A 88 -2.16 13.68 12.72
CA LEU A 88 -2.29 14.60 11.58
C LEU A 88 -2.93 15.93 12.00
N GLN A 89 -4.01 15.87 12.77
CA GLN A 89 -4.71 17.06 13.26
C GLN A 89 -3.77 17.95 14.09
N LYS A 90 -2.93 17.35 14.95
CA LYS A 90 -1.92 18.07 15.74
C LYS A 90 -0.94 18.86 14.86
N ASN A 91 -0.67 18.36 13.66
CA ASN A 91 0.23 18.99 12.68
C ASN A 91 -0.52 19.82 11.62
N GLY A 92 -1.80 20.13 11.84
CA GLY A 92 -2.60 21.00 10.97
C GLY A 92 -3.14 20.31 9.71
N VAL A 93 -3.17 18.98 9.68
CA VAL A 93 -3.73 18.21 8.55
C VAL A 93 -5.05 17.56 9.00
N ASP A 94 -6.18 18.06 8.48
CA ASP A 94 -7.48 17.44 8.68
C ASP A 94 -7.66 16.25 7.72
N TYR A 95 -7.62 15.05 8.29
CA TYR A 95 -7.75 13.81 7.54
C TYR A 95 -9.14 13.63 6.89
N ASP A 96 -10.21 14.03 7.59
CA ASP A 96 -11.58 13.82 7.12
C ASP A 96 -11.95 14.82 6.01
N GLU A 97 -11.43 16.04 6.10
CA GLU A 97 -11.49 17.02 5.02
C GLU A 97 -10.72 16.51 3.78
N LEU A 98 -9.49 16.01 3.97
CA LEU A 98 -8.68 15.47 2.88
C LEU A 98 -9.36 14.28 2.20
N ALA A 99 -9.88 13.33 2.98
CA ALA A 99 -10.63 12.18 2.46
C ALA A 99 -11.86 12.63 1.66
N SER A 100 -12.60 13.62 2.16
CA SER A 100 -13.77 14.20 1.49
C SER A 100 -13.39 14.89 0.17
N ALA A 101 -12.29 15.66 0.15
CA ALA A 101 -11.79 16.31 -1.05
C ALA A 101 -11.37 15.31 -2.13
N ILE A 102 -10.67 14.25 -1.74
CA ILE A 102 -10.28 13.15 -2.64
C ILE A 102 -11.52 12.45 -3.20
N ALA A 103 -12.52 12.16 -2.36
CA ALA A 103 -13.77 11.53 -2.81
C ALA A 103 -14.52 12.40 -3.84
N LYS A 104 -14.59 13.71 -3.61
CA LYS A 104 -15.18 14.67 -4.57
C LYS A 104 -14.41 14.66 -5.90
N LYS A 105 -13.08 14.74 -5.86
CA LYS A 105 -12.22 14.71 -7.05
C LYS A 105 -12.42 13.42 -7.86
N ASN A 106 -12.37 12.26 -7.20
CA ASN A 106 -12.57 10.97 -7.84
C ASN A 106 -13.97 10.83 -8.47
N ARG A 107 -15.01 11.39 -7.85
CA ARG A 107 -16.37 11.41 -8.43
C ARG A 107 -16.42 12.28 -9.69
N ALA A 108 -15.80 13.46 -9.66
CA ALA A 108 -15.72 14.35 -10.82
C ALA A 108 -14.99 13.66 -11.99
N ASP A 109 -13.83 13.06 -11.74
CA ASP A 109 -13.04 12.36 -12.77
C ASP A 109 -13.84 11.20 -13.40
N ARG A 110 -14.57 10.43 -12.59
CA ARG A 110 -15.47 9.36 -13.08
C ARG A 110 -16.61 9.89 -13.92
N ALA A 111 -17.18 11.04 -13.58
CA ALA A 111 -18.25 11.67 -14.36
C ALA A 111 -17.74 12.10 -15.74
N VAL A 112 -16.56 12.74 -15.80
CA VAL A 112 -15.91 13.13 -17.06
C VAL A 112 -15.58 11.89 -17.92
N ALA A 113 -15.05 10.82 -17.32
CA ALA A 113 -14.77 9.57 -18.03
C ALA A 113 -16.03 8.91 -18.62
N ARG A 114 -17.17 8.99 -17.92
CA ARG A 114 -18.46 8.47 -18.43
C ARG A 114 -18.99 9.31 -19.60
N GLN A 115 -18.94 10.64 -19.49
CA GLN A 115 -19.38 11.55 -20.55
C GLN A 115 -18.55 11.39 -21.83
N SER A 116 -17.23 11.25 -21.70
CA SER A 116 -16.33 11.03 -22.85
C SER A 116 -16.52 9.66 -23.51
N ARG A 117 -16.89 8.61 -22.76
CA ARG A 117 -17.27 7.31 -23.34
C ARG A 117 -18.61 7.33 -24.06
N SER A 118 -19.62 8.00 -23.49
CA SER A 118 -20.95 8.13 -24.11
C SER A 118 -20.89 8.87 -25.46
N LYS A 119 -20.05 9.91 -25.58
CA LYS A 119 -19.83 10.63 -26.85
C LYS A 119 -19.10 9.84 -27.94
N LYS A 120 -18.44 8.72 -27.61
CA LYS A 120 -17.63 7.92 -28.56
C LYS A 120 -18.35 6.68 -29.11
N LEU A 121 -19.57 6.40 -28.66
CA LEU A 121 -20.40 5.34 -29.24
C LEU A 121 -21.15 5.91 -30.45
N PRO A 122 -20.86 5.47 -31.69
CA PRO A 122 -21.70 5.79 -32.83
C PRO A 122 -23.04 5.07 -32.68
N ILE A 123 -24.12 5.78 -33.02
CA ILE A 123 -25.48 5.24 -33.19
C ILE A 123 -25.53 4.50 -34.53
#